data_AF-A0A661PQC5-F1
#
_entry.id   AF-A0A661PQC5-F1
#
_cell.length_a   1.000
_cell.length_b   1.000
_cell.length_c   1.000
_cell.angle_alpha   90.00
_cell.angle_beta   90.00
_cell.angle_gamma   90.00
#
_symmetry.space_group_name_H-M   'P 1'
#
loop_
_entity.id
_entity.type
_entity.pdbx_description
1 polymer ?
#
loop_
_entity_poly.entity_id
_entity_poly.type
_entity_poly.pdbx_seq_one_letter_code
_entity_poly.pdbx_strand_id
1 'polypeptide(L)'
;MKKVFLYDTTLRDGTQAEDVSFLVADKIRIAQKLDELGIDYIEGGWPGSNPKDIAFFKDVKKITLNHSKIAAFGSTRRAKTTPAKDNNIQTLIQAE
;
A
#
# COMPACT_ATOMS: atom_id res chain seq x y z
N MET A 1 3.88 -7.10 -29.26
CA MET A 1 3.04 -6.16 -28.47
C MET A 1 3.86 -5.63 -27.31
N LYS A 2 3.68 -4.36 -26.92
CA LYS A 2 4.34 -3.81 -25.72
C LYS A 2 3.64 -4.32 -24.47
N LYS A 3 4.42 -4.68 -23.44
CA LYS A 3 3.88 -5.10 -22.15
C LYS A 3 3.24 -3.89 -21.46
N VAL A 4 2.00 -4.06 -20.98
CA VAL A 4 1.30 -3.12 -20.13
C VAL A 4 1.36 -3.65 -18.70
N PHE A 5 1.59 -2.78 -17.73
CA PHE A 5 1.55 -3.12 -16.31
C PHE A 5 0.31 -2.50 -15.68
N LEU A 6 -0.35 -3.26 -14.80
CA LEU A 6 -1.52 -2.82 -14.04
C LEU A 6 -1.09 -2.34 -12.65
N TYR A 7 -1.56 -1.16 -12.27
CA TYR A 7 -1.37 -0.57 -10.94
C TYR A 7 -2.74 -0.32 -10.33
N ASP A 8 -3.13 -1.14 -9.36
CA ASP A 8 -4.43 -1.07 -8.69
C ASP A 8 -4.35 -0.22 -7.41
N THR A 9 -5.32 0.68 -7.23
CA THR A 9 -5.41 1.60 -6.09
C THR A 9 -6.60 1.32 -5.17
N THR A 10 -7.24 0.16 -5.27
CA THR A 10 -8.44 -0.22 -4.52
C THR A 10 -8.22 -0.10 -3.00
N LEU A 11 -7.05 -0.51 -2.50
CA LEU A 11 -6.74 -0.52 -1.06
C LEU A 11 -6.33 0.84 -0.48
N ARG A 12 -6.13 1.85 -1.33
CA ARG A 12 -5.73 3.20 -0.94
C ARG A 12 -6.77 4.20 -1.41
N ASP A 13 -6.80 4.50 -2.70
CA ASP A 13 -7.67 5.54 -3.29
C ASP A 13 -9.13 5.10 -3.26
N GLY A 14 -9.37 3.80 -3.53
CA GLY A 14 -10.70 3.20 -3.43
C GLY A 14 -11.32 3.24 -2.02
N THR A 15 -10.52 3.47 -0.98
CA THR A 15 -10.99 3.60 0.42
C THR A 15 -11.23 5.03 0.88
N GLN A 16 -11.06 6.04 0.00
CA GLN A 16 -11.27 7.45 0.37
C GLN A 16 -12.73 7.89 0.29
N ALA A 17 -13.62 7.06 -0.26
CA ALA A 17 -15.05 7.32 -0.28
C ALA A 17 -15.65 7.22 1.14
N GLU A 18 -16.66 8.05 1.42
CA GLU A 18 -17.45 7.93 2.64
C GLU A 18 -18.04 6.51 2.76
N ASP A 19 -18.14 6.02 3.98
CA ASP A 19 -18.60 4.67 4.35
C ASP A 19 -17.75 3.47 3.87
N VAL A 20 -16.64 3.69 3.16
CA VAL A 20 -15.70 2.61 2.81
C VAL A 20 -14.59 2.51 3.84
N SER A 21 -14.69 1.51 4.74
CA SER A 21 -13.62 1.21 5.69
C SER A 21 -13.35 -0.29 5.79
N PHE A 22 -12.15 -0.70 5.39
CA PHE A 22 -11.72 -2.09 5.54
C PHE A 22 -11.07 -2.34 6.91
N LEU A 23 -11.24 -3.56 7.41
CA LEU A 23 -10.34 -4.09 8.43
C LEU A 23 -9.00 -4.47 7.77
N VAL A 24 -7.95 -4.62 8.57
CA VAL A 24 -6.64 -5.10 8.07
C VAL A 24 -6.79 -6.47 7.39
N ALA A 25 -7.58 -7.36 7.99
CA ALA A 25 -7.86 -8.68 7.41
C ALA A 25 -8.57 -8.59 6.06
N ASP A 26 -9.46 -7.62 5.86
CA ASP A 26 -10.14 -7.43 4.58
C ASP A 26 -9.15 -6.94 3.51
N LYS A 27 -8.28 -5.99 3.87
CA LYS A 27 -7.20 -5.53 2.99
C LYS A 27 -6.30 -6.69 2.54
N ILE A 28 -5.93 -7.59 3.44
CA ILE A 28 -5.12 -8.78 3.12
C ILE A 28 -5.85 -9.70 2.13
N ARG A 29 -7.13 -10.00 2.38
CA ARG A 29 -7.93 -10.84 1.47
C ARG A 29 -8.06 -10.20 0.08
N ILE A 30 -8.32 -8.90 0.02
CA ILE A 30 -8.43 -8.17 -1.25
C ILE A 30 -7.09 -8.18 -1.99
N ALA A 31 -5.96 -7.97 -1.30
CA ALA A 31 -4.63 -8.05 -1.91
C ALA A 31 -4.36 -9.43 -2.55
N GLN A 32 -4.75 -10.52 -1.87
CA GLN A 32 -4.67 -11.88 -2.44
C GLN A 32 -5.57 -12.05 -3.67
N LYS A 33 -6.75 -11.45 -3.68
CA LYS A 33 -7.65 -11.50 -4.86
C LYS A 33 -7.14 -10.68 -6.04
N LEU A 34 -6.51 -9.54 -5.79
CA LEU A 34 -5.84 -8.76 -6.83
C LEU A 34 -4.62 -9.50 -7.41
N ASP A 35 -3.89 -10.25 -6.57
CA ASP A 35 -2.81 -11.14 -7.01
C ASP A 35 -3.32 -12.29 -7.88
N GLU A 36 -4.39 -12.98 -7.45
CA GLU A 36 -5.05 -14.01 -8.24
C GLU A 36 -5.56 -13.49 -9.60
N LEU A 37 -5.99 -12.21 -9.65
CA LEU A 37 -6.44 -11.54 -10.89
C LEU A 37 -5.29 -11.21 -11.84
N GLY A 38 -4.03 -11.24 -11.38
CA GLY A 38 -2.87 -10.90 -12.20
C GLY A 38 -2.55 -9.40 -12.24
N ILE A 39 -2.84 -8.66 -11.17
CA ILE A 39 -2.43 -7.25 -11.04
C ILE A 39 -0.93 -7.17 -10.76
N ASP A 40 -0.17 -6.39 -11.54
CA ASP A 40 1.28 -6.31 -11.34
C ASP A 40 1.66 -5.56 -10.05
N TYR A 41 0.95 -4.47 -9.72
CA TYR A 41 1.22 -3.64 -8.54
C TYR A 41 -0.07 -3.29 -7.79
N ILE A 42 -0.05 -3.44 -6.47
CA ILE A 42 -1.17 -3.11 -5.58
C ILE A 42 -0.73 -2.00 -4.61
N GLU A 43 -1.39 -0.85 -4.66
CA GLU A 43 -1.15 0.24 -3.71
C GLU A 43 -1.87 -0.03 -2.37
N GLY A 44 -1.11 -0.44 -1.36
CA GLY A 44 -1.63 -0.99 -0.10
C GLY A 44 -2.15 0.04 0.91
N GLY A 45 -1.83 1.32 0.72
CA GLY A 45 -2.18 2.41 1.64
C GLY A 45 -1.01 3.36 1.89
N TRP A 46 -1.16 4.20 2.92
CA TRP A 46 -0.18 5.22 3.31
C TRP A 46 0.29 5.00 4.77
N PRO A 47 1.44 4.33 4.99
CA PRO A 47 1.97 4.01 6.31
C PRO A 47 2.09 5.23 7.24
N GLY A 48 2.51 6.38 6.69
CA GLY A 48 2.72 7.62 7.45
C GLY A 48 1.44 8.34 7.89
N SER A 49 0.26 7.83 7.55
CA SER A 49 -1.04 8.49 7.78
C SER A 49 -1.99 7.67 8.65
N ASN A 50 -2.05 6.35 8.47
CA ASN A 50 -3.08 5.51 9.08
C ASN A 50 -2.49 4.28 9.81
N PRO A 51 -2.80 4.04 11.10
CA PRO A 51 -2.39 2.84 11.83
C PRO A 51 -2.81 1.52 11.18
N LYS A 52 -3.97 1.48 10.50
CA LYS A 52 -4.43 0.30 9.76
C LYS A 52 -3.51 -0.02 8.58
N ASP A 53 -2.96 0.99 7.93
CA ASP A 53 -2.05 0.80 6.80
C ASP A 53 -0.70 0.26 7.30
N ILE A 54 -0.17 0.80 8.40
CA ILE A 54 1.03 0.24 9.06
C ILE A 54 0.83 -1.25 9.38
N ALA A 55 -0.32 -1.60 9.97
CA ALA A 55 -0.65 -2.99 10.27
C ALA A 55 -0.77 -3.85 9.01
N PHE A 56 -1.38 -3.33 7.93
CA PHE A 56 -1.44 -4.01 6.63
C PHE A 56 -0.03 -4.29 6.08
N PHE A 57 0.88 -3.30 6.03
CA PHE A 57 2.24 -3.52 5.52
C PHE A 57 3.04 -4.51 6.39
N LYS A 58 2.74 -4.60 7.69
CA LYS A 58 3.32 -5.63 8.56
C LYS A 58 2.76 -7.02 8.27
N ASP A 59 1.45 -7.14 8.07
CA ASP A 59 0.77 -8.42 7.92
C ASP A 59 0.89 -8.98 6.49
N VAL A 60 0.95 -8.13 5.47
CA VAL A 60 1.09 -8.54 4.07
C VAL A 60 2.44 -9.23 3.81
N LYS A 61 3.48 -8.91 4.60
CA LYS A 61 4.77 -9.61 4.57
C LYS A 61 4.69 -11.06 5.06
N LYS A 62 3.61 -11.44 5.76
CA LYS A 62 3.41 -12.81 6.28
C LYS A 62 2.71 -13.72 5.28
N ILE A 63 2.23 -13.16 4.17
CA ILE A 63 1.58 -13.93 3.10
C ILE A 63 2.48 -13.96 1.86
N THR A 64 2.25 -14.95 1.00
CA THR A 64 2.90 -15.05 -0.30
C THR A 64 1.94 -14.58 -1.38
N LEU A 65 2.39 -13.63 -2.20
CA LEU A 65 1.74 -13.23 -3.45
C LEU A 65 2.55 -13.82 -4.60
N ASN A 66 1.87 -14.41 -5.57
CA ASN A 66 2.54 -15.16 -6.65
C ASN A 66 2.96 -14.26 -7.82
N HIS A 67 2.35 -13.09 -7.93
CA HIS A 67 2.48 -12.20 -9.07
C HIS A 67 2.68 -10.73 -8.66
N SER A 68 1.80 -10.21 -7.81
CA SER A 68 1.74 -8.80 -7.45
C SER A 68 2.90 -8.35 -6.58
N LYS A 69 3.31 -7.10 -6.80
CA LYS A 69 4.14 -6.34 -5.86
C LYS A 69 3.27 -5.37 -5.07
N ILE A 70 3.53 -5.27 -3.76
CA ILE A 70 2.87 -4.27 -2.92
C ILE A 70 3.64 -2.95 -3.01
N ALA A 71 2.92 -1.85 -3.18
CA ALA A 71 3.44 -0.49 -3.18
C ALA A 71 2.85 0.31 -2.01
N ALA A 72 3.70 1.11 -1.36
CA ALA A 72 3.27 2.08 -0.35
C ALA A 72 3.11 3.47 -0.98
N PHE A 73 1.97 4.13 -0.73
CA PHE A 73 1.80 5.53 -1.07
C PHE A 73 2.53 6.40 -0.05
N GLY A 74 3.12 7.51 -0.51
CA GLY A 74 3.59 8.55 0.38
C GLY A 74 3.91 9.85 -0.35
N SER A 75 3.88 10.96 0.40
CA SER A 75 4.37 12.24 -0.09
C SER A 75 5.91 12.29 -0.07
N THR A 76 6.49 13.26 -0.77
CA THR A 76 7.94 13.42 -0.88
C THR A 76 8.58 13.69 0.49
N ARG A 77 8.53 14.93 0.98
CA ARG A 77 8.98 15.31 2.33
C ARG A 77 8.21 16.55 2.77
N ARG A 78 8.14 16.78 4.08
CA ARG A 78 7.63 18.04 4.63
C ARG A 78 8.55 19.20 4.26
N ALA A 79 7.92 20.35 4.01
CA ALA A 79 8.64 21.60 3.82
C ALA A 79 9.57 21.85 5.03
N LYS A 80 10.72 22.46 4.76
CA LYS A 80 11.74 22.79 5.77
C LYS A 80 12.36 21.59 6.53
N THR A 81 12.08 20.34 6.11
CA THR A 81 12.69 19.12 6.67
C THR A 81 13.57 18.45 5.60
N THR A 82 14.67 17.79 5.99
CA THR A 82 15.47 16.97 5.06
C THR A 82 14.86 15.58 4.91
N PRO A 83 15.05 14.88 3.78
CA PRO A 83 14.52 13.52 3.62
C PRO A 83 14.88 12.56 4.77
N ALA A 84 16.13 12.60 5.23
CA ALA A 84 16.63 11.77 6.32
C ALA A 84 15.94 12.03 7.68
N LYS A 85 15.36 13.22 7.88
CA LYS A 85 14.68 13.60 9.13
C LYS A 85 13.16 13.58 8.99
N ASP A 86 12.63 13.23 7.82
CA ASP A 86 11.21 13.28 7.55
C ASP A 86 10.51 11.99 8.03
N ASN A 87 9.59 12.12 8.98
CA ASN A 87 8.89 10.96 9.55
C ASN A 87 8.07 10.19 8.50
N ASN A 88 7.50 10.87 7.50
CA ASN A 88 6.74 10.18 6.45
C ASN A 88 7.67 9.28 5.64
N ILE A 89 8.84 9.79 5.24
CA ILE A 89 9.86 8.97 4.55
C ILE A 89 10.32 7.80 5.43
N GLN A 90 10.59 8.03 6.72
CA GLN A 90 10.99 6.95 7.64
C GLN A 90 9.92 5.85 7.70
N THR A 91 8.65 6.22 7.70
CA THR A 91 7.55 5.24 7.75
C THR A 91 7.41 4.47 6.44
N LEU A 92 7.72 5.08 5.29
CA LEU A 92 7.79 4.37 4.00
C LEU A 92 8.90 3.33 3.99
N ILE A 93 10.09 3.67 4.50
CA ILE A 93 11.23 2.74 4.61
C ILE A 93 10.89 1.57 5.53
N GLN A 94 10.18 1.81 6.63
CA GLN A 94 9.74 0.74 7.54
C GLN A 94 8.68 -0.19 6.93
N ALA A 95 7.97 0.28 5.90
CA ALA A 95 6.95 -0.50 5.20
C ALA A 95 7.53 -1.47 4.16
N GLU A 96 8.76 -1.25 3.68
CA GLU A 96 9.54 -2.19 2.84
C GLU A 96 9.82 -3.50 3.56
#